data_AF-A0A9P9EL30-F1
#
_entry.id   AF-A0A9P9EL30-F1
#
_cell.length_a   1.000
_cell.length_b   1.000
_cell.length_c   1.000
_cell.angle_alpha   90.00
_cell.angle_beta   90.00
_cell.angle_gamma   90.00
#
_symmetry.space_group_name_H-M   'P 1'
#
loop_
_entity.id
_entity.type
_entity.pdbx_description
1 polymer ?
#
loop_
_entity_poly.entity_id
_entity_poly.type
_entity_poly.pdbx_seq_one_letter_code
_entity_poly.pdbx_strand_id
1 'polypeptide(L)'
;MLPTLNDPDGLVNLQNLVDEVQRTLPEKREIPIVFVPGFSGWGAPLFGAINYFGGVIDIPRLLVDEGYTVIVAPVAPISTNWERACELYRQLTFGKFSQVNRETGFIDEVYDVDVDYGNYFDPDQAHAPEETTTTGRRRAILFTPSSGFNDWKWHRNKIHFVCHSQGGNTVRYLISLMAQGAADLHPTYFKEPERDSWTVSVTTLGTPHRGTTVIDVLEKIVSSSRNQALGLAARLFATASFYPPQKRAYDLQLDHWGVCRKSNETFQDMLERFESVNGPVWNWLESENNGLYDNKIEGVDRLSKRTLEVSEKVFYFSLSFHATNHFPNSWPGWGRDALSSFPTNIETFVRSATNKLPILGPLTSLFVNALSSLGWVGLMAITRFRSFVEWVTEAVITRLLKGMGYNLVLPNPGAYIPRQDVIPILLPFVYAMGSHELTATQKAILGPEPGDWNLNDGIVNTQSMTGPKDKTKSIASLPDLDFQRPEKKGVYWHLGVNNRMDHADEIGVFIEPNTGSLMKKMYLNIAKLIIRLPFEVSDLKK
;
A
#
# COMPACT_ATOMS: atom_id res chain seq x y z
N MET A 1 4.42 36.37 -6.12
CA MET A 1 3.17 35.63 -6.41
C MET A 1 3.40 34.20 -5.97
N LEU A 2 2.48 33.61 -5.21
CA LEU A 2 2.57 32.18 -4.90
C LEU A 2 2.53 31.37 -6.20
N PRO A 3 3.25 30.25 -6.30
CA PRO A 3 3.15 29.37 -7.46
C PRO A 3 1.70 28.91 -7.65
N THR A 4 1.31 28.66 -8.90
CA THR A 4 0.05 27.98 -9.21
C THR A 4 0.15 26.53 -8.74
N LEU A 5 -0.38 26.25 -7.55
CA LEU A 5 -0.48 24.91 -6.94
C LEU A 5 -1.85 24.26 -7.23
N ASN A 6 -2.44 24.59 -8.37
CA ASN A 6 -3.76 24.14 -8.81
C ASN A 6 -3.69 23.29 -10.08
N ASP A 7 -2.54 22.71 -10.39
CA ASP A 7 -2.40 21.77 -11.49
C ASP A 7 -3.19 20.49 -11.17
N PRO A 8 -3.91 19.90 -12.14
CA PRO A 8 -4.57 18.62 -11.91
C PRO A 8 -3.59 17.48 -11.53
N ASP A 9 -2.34 17.50 -12.04
CA ASP A 9 -1.32 16.51 -11.72
C ASP A 9 -0.60 16.85 -10.41
N GLY A 10 -0.82 16.01 -9.38
CA GLY A 10 -0.22 16.21 -8.07
C GLY A 10 1.32 16.21 -8.05
N LEU A 11 1.98 15.54 -9.01
CA LEU A 11 3.44 15.58 -9.13
C LEU A 11 3.96 16.94 -9.62
N VAL A 12 3.16 17.65 -10.43
CA VAL A 12 3.47 19.01 -10.87
C VAL A 12 3.32 19.98 -9.70
N ASN A 13 2.25 19.87 -8.91
CA ASN A 13 2.09 20.68 -7.70
C ASN A 13 3.22 20.45 -6.69
N LEU A 14 3.65 19.20 -6.51
CA LEU A 14 4.81 18.87 -5.67
C LEU A 14 6.08 19.55 -6.18
N GLN A 15 6.37 19.48 -7.49
CA GLN A 15 7.52 20.17 -8.08
C GLN A 15 7.44 21.69 -7.87
N ASN A 16 6.29 22.29 -8.16
CA ASN A 16 6.07 23.73 -8.02
C ASN A 16 6.26 24.19 -6.57
N LEU A 17 5.79 23.39 -5.61
CA LEU A 17 5.99 23.65 -4.18
C LEU A 17 7.48 23.55 -3.81
N VAL A 18 8.17 22.51 -4.28
CA VAL A 18 9.61 22.32 -4.07
C VAL A 18 10.41 23.52 -4.59
N ASP A 19 10.16 23.94 -5.83
CA ASP A 19 10.88 25.06 -6.45
C ASP A 19 10.80 26.34 -5.62
N GLU A 20 9.69 26.53 -4.92
CA GLU A 20 9.49 27.72 -4.09
C GLU A 20 10.06 27.58 -2.68
N VAL A 21 9.88 26.43 -2.00
CA VAL A 21 10.52 26.21 -0.70
C VAL A 21 12.05 26.18 -0.82
N GLN A 22 12.59 25.75 -1.96
CA GLN A 22 14.03 25.77 -2.23
C GLN A 22 14.61 27.19 -2.28
N ARG A 23 13.83 28.17 -2.72
CA ARG A 23 14.25 29.59 -2.78
C ARG A 23 14.15 30.28 -1.42
N THR A 24 13.31 29.78 -0.52
CA THR A 24 12.87 30.52 0.67
C THR A 24 13.30 29.89 2.00
N LEU A 25 13.53 28.58 2.04
CA LEU A 25 13.81 27.85 3.28
C LEU A 25 15.15 27.09 3.24
N PRO A 26 15.92 27.10 4.35
CA PRO A 26 17.20 26.41 4.43
C PRO A 26 17.02 24.89 4.54
N GLU A 27 18.02 24.15 4.08
CA GLU A 27 18.05 22.69 4.22
C GLU A 27 18.46 22.24 5.62
N LYS A 28 17.81 21.18 6.13
CA LYS A 28 18.14 20.55 7.42
C LYS A 28 18.26 19.04 7.24
N ARG A 29 19.47 18.57 6.94
CA ARG A 29 19.75 17.15 6.61
C ARG A 29 20.06 16.28 7.84
N GLU A 30 19.96 16.87 9.03
CA GLU A 30 20.23 16.23 10.33
C GLU A 30 19.09 15.30 10.77
N ILE A 31 17.94 15.34 10.09
CA ILE A 31 16.77 14.53 10.37
C ILE A 31 16.67 13.41 9.34
N PRO A 32 16.59 12.14 9.77
CA PRO A 32 16.47 11.02 8.84
C PRO A 32 15.06 10.92 8.27
N ILE A 33 14.97 10.41 7.05
CA ILE A 33 13.73 10.08 6.36
C ILE A 33 13.45 8.59 6.61
N VAL A 34 12.32 8.29 7.25
CA VAL A 34 11.89 6.92 7.55
C VAL A 34 10.87 6.49 6.51
N PHE A 35 11.22 5.45 5.76
CA PHE A 35 10.38 4.79 4.78
C PHE A 35 9.56 3.68 5.43
N VAL A 36 8.24 3.79 5.33
CA VAL A 36 7.30 2.83 5.94
C VAL A 36 6.47 2.16 4.84
N PRO A 37 6.71 0.88 4.55
CA PRO A 37 6.04 0.17 3.47
C PRO A 37 4.57 -0.10 3.82
N GLY A 38 3.78 -0.47 2.81
CA GLY A 38 2.36 -0.76 2.94
C GLY A 38 2.03 -2.22 3.23
N PHE A 39 0.81 -2.61 2.84
CA PHE A 39 0.39 -4.00 2.78
C PHE A 39 1.26 -4.73 1.73
N SER A 40 1.63 -5.98 1.99
CA SER A 40 2.58 -6.78 1.20
C SER A 40 4.02 -6.22 1.12
N GLY A 41 4.39 -5.34 2.06
CA GLY A 41 5.71 -4.72 2.11
C GLY A 41 6.87 -5.64 2.47
N TRP A 42 8.10 -5.24 2.12
CA TRP A 42 9.33 -5.88 2.59
C TRP A 42 10.39 -4.82 2.92
N GLY A 43 11.37 -5.18 3.75
CA GLY A 43 12.49 -4.31 4.09
C GLY A 43 13.66 -4.44 3.13
N ALA A 44 14.49 -5.47 3.34
CA ALA A 44 15.63 -5.76 2.48
C ALA A 44 15.18 -6.27 1.09
N PRO A 45 15.97 -6.02 0.02
CA PRO A 45 15.59 -6.38 -1.34
C PRO A 45 15.20 -7.86 -1.50
N LEU A 46 14.05 -8.12 -2.13
CA LEU A 46 13.67 -9.47 -2.52
C LEU A 46 14.61 -9.98 -3.60
N PHE A 47 15.00 -11.25 -3.47
CA PHE A 47 15.97 -11.91 -4.34
C PHE A 47 17.32 -11.16 -4.45
N GLY A 48 17.64 -10.33 -3.44
CA GLY A 48 18.86 -9.53 -3.38
C GLY A 48 18.90 -8.30 -4.27
N ALA A 49 17.83 -7.99 -5.01
CA ALA A 49 17.85 -6.91 -6.00
C ALA A 49 16.58 -6.05 -6.08
N ILE A 50 15.42 -6.56 -5.62
CA ILE A 50 14.14 -5.85 -5.76
C ILE A 50 13.78 -5.15 -4.45
N ASN A 51 14.05 -3.85 -4.39
CA ASN A 51 13.67 -3.00 -3.26
C ASN A 51 12.15 -2.80 -3.20
N TYR A 52 11.59 -2.65 -1.99
CA TYR A 52 10.20 -2.20 -1.89
C TYR A 52 10.11 -0.76 -2.38
N PHE A 53 10.91 0.14 -1.78
CA PHE A 53 11.00 1.52 -2.23
C PHE A 53 11.92 1.64 -3.46
N GLY A 54 11.33 1.41 -4.63
CA GLY A 54 11.92 1.69 -5.93
C GLY A 54 12.19 0.48 -6.82
N GLY A 55 11.77 -0.73 -6.43
CA GLY A 55 11.90 -1.92 -7.28
C GLY A 55 13.36 -2.15 -7.69
N VAL A 56 13.63 -2.01 -8.99
CA VAL A 56 14.99 -2.12 -9.56
C VAL A 56 15.83 -0.84 -9.44
N ILE A 57 15.22 0.28 -9.04
CA ILE A 57 15.86 1.55 -8.74
C ILE A 57 15.99 1.66 -7.22
N ASP A 58 17.20 1.65 -6.69
CA ASP A 58 17.42 1.80 -5.24
C ASP A 58 17.20 3.25 -4.79
N ILE A 59 15.97 3.58 -4.39
CA ILE A 59 15.60 4.94 -3.93
C ILE A 59 16.31 5.32 -2.62
N PRO A 60 16.41 4.44 -1.59
CA PRO A 60 17.23 4.73 -0.42
C PRO A 60 18.66 5.13 -0.78
N ARG A 61 19.32 4.38 -1.67
CA ARG A 61 20.68 4.70 -2.10
C ARG A 61 20.75 6.01 -2.88
N LEU A 62 19.80 6.22 -3.78
CA LEU A 62 19.70 7.46 -4.56
C LEU A 62 19.58 8.69 -3.66
N LEU A 63 18.79 8.61 -2.58
CA LEU A 63 18.68 9.68 -1.61
C LEU A 63 19.98 9.84 -0.78
N VAL A 64 20.67 8.75 -0.44
CA VAL A 64 21.99 8.83 0.22
C VAL A 64 23.03 9.51 -0.66
N ASP A 65 23.06 9.23 -1.96
CA ASP A 65 23.98 9.86 -2.91
C ASP A 65 23.71 11.37 -3.04
N GLU A 66 22.46 11.81 -2.83
CA GLU A 66 22.08 13.22 -2.69
C GLU A 66 22.35 13.80 -1.30
N GLY A 67 22.88 13.00 -0.36
CA GLY A 67 23.29 13.41 0.98
C GLY A 67 22.21 13.35 2.06
N TYR A 68 21.13 12.59 1.84
CA TYR A 68 20.08 12.34 2.84
C TYR A 68 20.40 11.09 3.68
N THR A 69 19.93 11.05 4.92
CA THR A 69 19.90 9.80 5.70
C THR A 69 18.51 9.18 5.57
N VAL A 70 18.47 7.89 5.23
CA VAL A 70 17.24 7.13 5.05
C VAL A 70 17.23 5.91 5.97
N ILE A 71 16.11 5.66 6.62
CA ILE A 71 15.85 4.45 7.41
C ILE A 71 14.70 3.71 6.76
N VAL A 72 14.88 2.43 6.40
CA VAL A 72 13.82 1.57 5.85
C VAL A 72 13.33 0.64 6.95
N ALA A 73 12.02 0.69 7.26
CA ALA A 73 11.41 -0.11 8.31
C ALA A 73 10.80 -1.43 7.77
N PRO A 74 11.34 -2.62 8.13
CA PRO A 74 10.75 -3.91 7.79
C PRO A 74 9.60 -4.24 8.74
N VAL A 75 8.48 -3.51 8.62
CA VAL A 75 7.26 -3.83 9.37
C VAL A 75 6.47 -4.94 8.66
N ALA A 76 5.66 -5.67 9.42
CA ALA A 76 4.97 -6.87 8.96
C ALA A 76 4.05 -6.56 7.76
N PRO A 77 4.14 -7.36 6.69
CA PRO A 77 3.46 -7.07 5.43
C PRO A 77 1.94 -7.13 5.51
N ILE A 78 1.39 -7.96 6.38
CA ILE A 78 -0.05 -8.28 6.37
C ILE A 78 -0.70 -8.14 7.75
N SER A 79 0.03 -7.68 8.76
CA SER A 79 -0.50 -7.49 10.12
C SER A 79 -1.37 -6.24 10.25
N THR A 80 -2.04 -6.10 11.39
CA THR A 80 -2.81 -4.90 11.74
C THR A 80 -1.92 -3.66 11.82
N ASN A 81 -2.54 -2.47 11.73
CA ASN A 81 -1.83 -1.22 11.97
C ASN A 81 -1.31 -1.12 13.42
N TRP A 82 -1.96 -1.78 14.39
CA TRP A 82 -1.47 -1.86 15.77
C TRP A 82 -0.13 -2.61 15.86
N GLU A 83 -0.07 -3.83 15.35
CA GLU A 83 1.14 -4.67 15.34
C GLU A 83 2.27 -3.94 14.63
N ARG A 84 1.99 -3.40 13.42
CA ARG A 84 2.95 -2.65 12.63
C ARG A 84 3.42 -1.38 13.34
N ALA A 85 2.57 -0.69 14.11
CA ALA A 85 2.97 0.47 14.91
C ALA A 85 3.89 0.08 16.07
N CYS A 86 3.62 -1.06 16.74
CA CYS A 86 4.50 -1.60 17.79
C CYS A 86 5.87 -1.98 17.24
N GLU A 87 5.90 -2.67 16.09
CA GLU A 87 7.13 -3.03 15.38
C GLU A 87 7.93 -1.79 14.96
N LEU A 88 7.27 -0.82 14.31
CA LEU A 88 7.91 0.41 13.85
C LEU A 88 8.49 1.21 15.03
N TYR A 89 7.69 1.40 16.09
CA TYR A 89 8.13 2.05 17.31
C TYR A 89 9.38 1.36 17.87
N ARG A 90 9.33 0.04 17.99
CA ARG A 90 10.42 -0.73 18.56
C ARG A 90 11.68 -0.66 17.70
N GLN A 91 11.56 -0.85 16.39
CA GLN A 91 12.68 -0.75 15.45
C GLN A 91 13.38 0.61 15.52
N LEU A 92 12.63 1.70 15.63
CA LEU A 92 13.19 3.07 15.68
C LEU A 92 13.75 3.45 17.05
N THR A 93 13.19 2.91 18.14
CA THR A 93 13.63 3.20 19.52
C THR A 93 14.74 2.27 20.01
N PHE A 94 14.94 1.12 19.35
CA PHE A 94 15.97 0.15 19.68
C PHE A 94 17.39 0.71 19.58
N GLY A 95 17.62 1.67 18.67
CA GLY A 95 18.90 2.38 18.52
C GLY A 95 20.01 1.56 17.87
N LYS A 96 19.65 0.47 17.18
CA LYS A 96 20.56 -0.32 16.36
C LYS A 96 19.89 -0.65 15.03
N PHE A 97 20.67 -0.60 13.97
CA PHE A 97 20.19 -0.85 12.61
C PHE A 97 20.97 -2.00 11.96
N SER A 98 20.36 -2.59 10.95
CA SER A 98 21.10 -3.25 9.88
C SER A 98 21.73 -2.19 8.98
N GLN A 99 22.89 -2.50 8.42
CA GLN A 99 23.66 -1.56 7.61
C GLN A 99 23.96 -2.14 6.24
N VAL A 100 24.14 -1.26 5.26
CA VAL A 100 24.68 -1.63 3.96
C VAL A 100 26.19 -1.80 4.11
N ASN A 101 26.68 -2.99 3.78
CA ASN A 101 28.08 -3.29 3.67
C ASN A 101 28.71 -2.44 2.56
N ARG A 102 29.71 -1.63 2.89
CA ARG A 102 30.32 -0.70 1.93
C ARG A 102 31.18 -1.39 0.87
N GLU A 103 31.68 -2.58 1.15
CA GLU A 103 32.54 -3.33 0.23
C GLU A 103 31.71 -4.13 -0.78
N THR A 104 30.64 -4.77 -0.30
CA THR A 104 29.83 -5.69 -1.11
C THR A 104 28.55 -5.06 -1.66
N GLY A 105 28.08 -3.97 -1.05
CA GLY A 105 26.79 -3.35 -1.36
C GLY A 105 25.58 -4.13 -0.81
N PHE A 106 25.79 -5.28 -0.16
CA PHE A 106 24.71 -6.07 0.45
C PHE A 106 24.29 -5.51 1.81
N ILE A 107 23.08 -5.84 2.23
CA ILE A 107 22.57 -5.48 3.55
C ILE A 107 22.93 -6.60 4.52
N ASP A 108 23.66 -6.27 5.58
CA ASP A 108 23.92 -7.17 6.69
C ASP A 108 22.69 -7.19 7.61
N GLU A 109 21.67 -7.98 7.23
CA GLU A 109 20.43 -8.13 8.01
C GLU A 109 20.71 -8.77 9.38
N VAL A 110 20.23 -8.12 10.44
CA VAL A 110 20.37 -8.57 11.82
C VAL A 110 18.99 -8.75 12.43
N TYR A 111 18.82 -9.86 13.15
CA TYR A 111 17.55 -10.36 13.65
C TYR A 111 17.60 -10.51 15.17
N ASP A 112 17.51 -9.40 15.88
CA ASP A 112 17.59 -9.33 17.34
C ASP A 112 16.64 -8.28 17.95
N VAL A 113 15.64 -7.86 17.18
CA VAL A 113 14.59 -6.95 17.67
C VAL A 113 13.49 -7.78 18.30
N ASP A 114 13.36 -7.66 19.62
CA ASP A 114 12.20 -8.22 20.33
C ASP A 114 11.09 -7.17 20.40
N VAL A 115 9.87 -7.56 20.05
CA VAL A 115 8.68 -6.71 19.94
C VAL A 115 7.61 -7.18 20.92
N ASP A 116 7.05 -6.22 21.66
CA ASP A 116 5.91 -6.39 22.55
C ASP A 116 4.68 -5.74 21.90
N TYR A 117 3.60 -6.49 21.73
CA TYR A 117 2.33 -6.01 21.17
C TYR A 117 1.32 -5.58 22.25
N GLY A 118 1.65 -5.73 23.53
CA GLY A 118 0.79 -5.35 24.64
C GLY A 118 -0.49 -6.20 24.77
N ASN A 119 -1.49 -5.64 25.45
CA ASN A 119 -2.78 -6.29 25.77
C ASN A 119 -3.90 -5.89 24.79
N TYR A 120 -3.55 -5.67 23.52
CA TYR A 120 -4.49 -5.17 22.51
C TYR A 120 -5.51 -6.22 22.05
N PHE A 121 -5.09 -7.48 22.00
CA PHE A 121 -5.91 -8.57 21.51
C PHE A 121 -6.85 -9.07 22.62
N ASP A 122 -8.08 -9.39 22.25
CA ASP A 122 -9.06 -10.00 23.15
C ASP A 122 -8.56 -11.37 23.65
N PRO A 123 -8.87 -11.79 24.89
CA PRO A 123 -8.53 -13.13 25.38
C PRO A 123 -9.16 -14.29 24.60
N ASP A 124 -10.11 -14.06 23.69
CA ASP A 124 -10.62 -15.12 22.81
C ASP A 124 -9.53 -15.70 21.89
N GLN A 125 -9.01 -16.86 22.29
CA GLN A 125 -7.98 -17.59 21.56
C GLN A 125 -8.35 -17.94 20.11
N ALA A 126 -9.65 -17.96 19.75
CA ALA A 126 -10.07 -18.21 18.37
C ALA A 126 -9.76 -17.04 17.42
N HIS A 127 -9.59 -15.82 17.96
CA HIS A 127 -9.44 -14.59 17.18
C HIS A 127 -8.26 -13.71 17.63
N ALA A 128 -7.32 -14.31 18.37
CA ALA A 128 -6.15 -13.65 18.93
C ALA A 128 -4.87 -14.45 18.63
N PRO A 129 -3.69 -13.79 18.64
CA PRO A 129 -2.43 -14.50 18.50
C PRO A 129 -2.17 -15.44 19.68
N GLU A 130 -1.34 -16.47 19.47
CA GLU A 130 -0.89 -17.40 20.51
C GLU A 130 -0.05 -16.65 21.57
N GLU A 131 0.68 -15.62 21.16
CA GLU A 131 1.57 -14.81 21.98
C GLU A 131 1.39 -13.31 21.71
N THR A 132 1.61 -12.47 22.72
CA THR A 132 1.62 -11.00 22.57
C THR A 132 3.02 -10.42 22.41
N THR A 133 4.03 -11.28 22.31
CA THR A 133 5.42 -10.86 22.09
C THR A 133 6.07 -11.70 21.00
N THR A 134 7.14 -11.18 20.44
CA THR A 134 7.95 -11.92 19.49
C THR A 134 9.43 -11.54 19.60
N THR A 135 10.32 -12.47 19.29
CA THR A 135 11.76 -12.29 19.44
C THR A 135 12.50 -12.46 18.12
N GLY A 136 13.69 -11.86 18.03
CA GLY A 136 14.57 -12.04 16.86
C GLY A 136 13.98 -11.50 15.55
N ARG A 137 13.26 -10.37 15.61
CA ARG A 137 12.79 -9.65 14.42
C ARG A 137 13.88 -8.82 13.78
N ARG A 138 13.65 -8.44 12.53
CA ARG A 138 14.58 -7.64 11.72
C ARG A 138 14.76 -6.25 12.34
N ARG A 139 16.00 -5.79 12.38
CA ARG A 139 16.30 -4.38 12.58
C ARG A 139 15.84 -3.55 11.39
N ALA A 140 15.48 -2.30 11.63
CA ALA A 140 15.39 -1.32 10.55
C ALA A 140 16.76 -1.17 9.85
N ILE A 141 16.74 -0.77 8.59
CA ILE A 141 17.94 -0.68 7.76
C ILE A 141 18.33 0.79 7.62
N LEU A 142 19.57 1.11 7.99
CA LEU A 142 20.12 2.46 7.91
C LEU A 142 20.96 2.64 6.65
N PHE A 143 20.54 3.60 5.83
CA PHE A 143 21.25 4.10 4.66
C PHE A 143 21.72 5.53 5.01
N THR A 144 23.02 5.73 5.20
CA THR A 144 23.53 7.05 5.59
C THR A 144 24.90 7.34 5.00
N PRO A 145 25.17 8.59 4.56
CA PRO A 145 26.52 9.03 4.23
C PRO A 145 27.35 9.36 5.49
N SER A 146 26.74 9.43 6.69
CA SER A 146 27.37 9.91 7.92
C SER A 146 27.40 8.84 9.01
N SER A 147 28.57 8.65 9.64
CA SER A 147 28.71 7.76 10.80
C SER A 147 27.95 8.24 12.05
N GLY A 148 27.52 9.50 12.09
CA GLY A 148 26.78 10.07 13.21
C GLY A 148 25.40 9.44 13.47
N PHE A 149 24.88 8.66 12.52
CA PHE A 149 23.60 7.96 12.67
C PHE A 149 23.73 6.51 13.16
N ASN A 150 24.95 6.00 13.35
CA ASN A 150 25.16 4.60 13.78
C ASN A 150 24.52 4.28 15.14
N ASP A 151 24.57 5.24 16.06
CA ASP A 151 23.98 5.14 17.41
C ASP A 151 22.69 5.97 17.56
N TRP A 152 22.11 6.41 16.44
CA TRP A 152 20.89 7.20 16.45
C TRP A 152 19.71 6.35 16.96
N LYS A 153 18.82 6.96 17.73
CA LYS A 153 17.57 6.34 18.18
C LYS A 153 16.44 7.35 18.19
N TRP A 154 15.23 6.90 17.92
CA TRP A 154 14.04 7.75 17.95
C TRP A 154 13.58 8.01 19.40
N HIS A 155 14.35 8.83 20.11
CA HIS A 155 14.07 9.24 21.47
C HIS A 155 14.39 10.73 21.59
N ARG A 156 13.36 11.58 21.49
CA ARG A 156 13.46 13.06 21.35
C ARG A 156 14.10 13.54 20.05
N ASN A 157 14.93 12.72 19.41
CA ASN A 157 15.37 12.91 18.04
C ASN A 157 14.18 12.94 17.08
N LYS A 158 14.28 13.80 16.07
CA LYS A 158 13.22 14.05 15.10
C LYS A 158 13.33 13.08 13.91
N ILE A 159 12.21 12.86 13.22
CA ILE A 159 12.14 12.12 11.95
C ILE A 159 11.12 12.73 10.97
N HIS A 160 11.30 12.42 9.69
CA HIS A 160 10.26 12.55 8.68
C HIS A 160 9.79 11.17 8.23
N PHE A 161 8.49 10.93 8.16
CA PHE A 161 7.95 9.70 7.57
C PHE A 161 7.57 9.91 6.10
N VAL A 162 7.93 8.95 5.25
CA VAL A 162 7.37 8.78 3.91
C VAL A 162 6.76 7.39 3.84
N CYS A 163 5.46 7.34 3.63
CA CYS A 163 4.67 6.13 3.75
C CYS A 163 4.01 5.80 2.42
N HIS A 164 3.95 4.51 2.09
CA HIS A 164 3.18 4.01 0.97
C HIS A 164 2.02 3.15 1.47
N SER A 165 0.85 3.24 0.83
CA SER A 165 -0.29 2.36 1.06
C SER A 165 -0.67 2.29 2.55
N GLN A 166 -0.87 1.10 3.13
CA GLN A 166 -1.20 0.89 4.56
C GLN A 166 -0.20 1.57 5.53
N GLY A 167 1.05 1.82 5.10
CA GLY A 167 2.07 2.48 5.92
C GLY A 167 1.63 3.84 6.43
N GLY A 168 0.78 4.56 5.68
CA GLY A 168 0.23 5.84 6.13
C GLY A 168 -0.70 5.70 7.34
N ASN A 169 -1.59 4.71 7.34
CA ASN A 169 -2.46 4.42 8.49
C ASN A 169 -1.66 3.85 9.67
N THR A 170 -0.60 3.09 9.41
CA THR A 170 0.32 2.60 10.46
C THR A 170 0.98 3.78 11.20
N VAL A 171 1.53 4.74 10.44
CA VAL A 171 2.16 5.94 11.04
C VAL A 171 1.14 6.86 11.70
N ARG A 172 -0.05 7.02 11.11
CA ARG A 172 -1.15 7.76 11.74
C ARG A 172 -1.49 7.18 13.10
N TYR A 173 -1.63 5.86 13.18
CA TYR A 173 -1.90 5.17 14.44
C TYR A 173 -0.75 5.34 15.44
N LEU A 174 0.50 5.10 15.00
CA LEU A 174 1.69 5.29 15.83
C LEU A 174 1.76 6.70 16.43
N ILE A 175 1.54 7.75 15.63
CA ILE A 175 1.57 9.13 16.11
C ILE A 175 0.46 9.38 17.14
N SER A 176 -0.74 8.81 16.93
CA SER A 176 -1.83 8.90 17.91
C SER A 176 -1.46 8.24 19.24
N LEU A 177 -0.88 7.04 19.20
CA LEU A 177 -0.42 6.32 20.40
C LEU A 177 0.69 7.08 21.12
N MET A 178 1.58 7.74 20.37
CA MET A 178 2.63 8.59 20.92
C MET A 178 2.10 9.90 21.51
N ALA A 179 1.01 10.43 20.96
CA ALA A 179 0.38 11.67 21.44
C ALA A 179 -0.41 11.45 22.73
N GLN A 180 -1.20 10.37 22.80
CA GLN A 180 -2.19 10.17 23.86
C GLN A 180 -1.85 9.04 24.83
N GLY A 181 -0.89 8.19 24.49
CA GLY A 181 -0.65 6.92 25.17
C GLY A 181 -1.65 5.84 24.77
N ALA A 182 -1.44 4.62 25.26
CA ALA A 182 -2.33 3.48 25.04
C ALA A 182 -2.91 2.88 26.33
N ALA A 183 -2.78 3.58 27.46
CA ALA A 183 -3.18 3.10 28.78
C ALA A 183 -2.72 1.65 29.03
N ASP A 184 -3.60 0.79 29.53
CA ASP A 184 -3.30 -0.61 29.86
C ASP A 184 -3.14 -1.51 28.61
N LEU A 185 -3.48 -1.02 27.41
CA LEU A 185 -3.28 -1.77 26.17
C LEU A 185 -1.79 -1.89 25.82
N HIS A 186 -0.95 -0.92 26.20
CA HIS A 186 0.50 -1.02 25.99
C HIS A 186 1.31 -0.21 27.01
N PRO A 187 1.50 -0.74 28.23
CA PRO A 187 2.15 -0.01 29.32
C PRO A 187 3.67 0.14 29.14
N THR A 188 4.26 -0.47 28.11
CA THR A 188 5.72 -0.43 27.87
C THR A 188 6.09 0.62 26.83
N TYR A 189 5.49 0.57 25.63
CA TYR A 189 5.87 1.43 24.51
C TYR A 189 5.11 2.76 24.52
N PHE A 190 3.84 2.73 24.93
CA PHE A 190 2.92 3.87 24.82
C PHE A 190 2.42 4.34 26.19
N LYS A 191 3.27 4.24 27.21
CA LYS A 191 2.99 4.74 28.57
C LYS A 191 2.93 6.26 28.65
N GLU A 192 3.96 6.92 28.13
CA GLU A 192 4.11 8.37 28.23
C GLU A 192 3.47 9.05 27.01
N PRO A 193 2.52 9.99 27.19
CA PRO A 193 1.92 10.76 26.10
C PRO A 193 2.84 11.89 25.61
N GLU A 194 2.34 12.73 24.69
CA GLU A 194 2.97 13.94 24.18
C GLU A 194 4.31 13.77 23.44
N ARG A 195 4.56 12.58 22.89
CA ARG A 195 5.78 12.28 22.10
C ARG A 195 5.59 12.40 20.59
N ASP A 196 4.41 12.84 20.15
CA ASP A 196 4.08 13.11 18.76
C ASP A 196 4.98 14.18 18.12
N SER A 197 5.51 15.11 18.93
CA SER A 197 6.48 16.12 18.48
C SER A 197 7.80 15.53 17.97
N TRP A 198 8.11 14.25 18.24
CA TRP A 198 9.29 13.58 17.69
C TRP A 198 9.16 13.33 16.18
N THR A 199 7.99 13.53 15.60
CA THR A 199 7.76 13.52 14.16
C THR A 199 7.68 14.95 13.65
N VAL A 200 8.39 15.28 12.59
CA VAL A 200 8.29 16.59 11.93
C VAL A 200 7.23 16.55 10.85
N SER A 201 7.27 15.53 9.99
CA SER A 201 6.30 15.41 8.91
C SER A 201 5.95 13.96 8.57
N VAL A 202 4.80 13.79 7.92
CA VAL A 202 4.36 12.56 7.29
C VAL A 202 3.96 12.87 5.85
N THR A 203 4.50 12.13 4.89
CA THR A 203 4.05 12.15 3.49
C THR A 203 3.46 10.80 3.13
N THR A 204 2.25 10.76 2.58
CA THR A 204 1.57 9.50 2.22
C THR A 204 1.35 9.38 0.71
N LEU A 205 1.69 8.22 0.16
CA LEU A 205 1.51 7.84 -1.24
C LEU A 205 0.49 6.70 -1.30
N GLY A 206 -0.63 6.89 -2.01
CA GLY A 206 -1.60 5.82 -2.24
C GLY A 206 -2.24 5.25 -0.97
N THR A 207 -2.23 5.98 0.17
CA THR A 207 -2.70 5.44 1.45
C THR A 207 -4.22 5.32 1.51
N PRO A 208 -4.79 4.19 1.95
CA PRO A 208 -6.24 4.07 2.12
C PRO A 208 -6.70 4.73 3.43
N HIS A 209 -6.64 6.07 3.54
CA HIS A 209 -6.97 6.79 4.78
C HIS A 209 -8.42 6.61 5.25
N ARG A 210 -9.30 6.19 4.34
CA ARG A 210 -10.71 5.87 4.56
C ARG A 210 -11.05 4.42 4.18
N GLY A 211 -10.04 3.56 4.06
CA GLY A 211 -10.15 2.17 3.61
C GLY A 211 -10.18 2.00 2.09
N THR A 212 -10.22 0.76 1.63
CA THR A 212 -10.28 0.38 0.21
C THR A 212 -11.31 -0.72 -0.03
N THR A 213 -11.93 -0.72 -1.21
CA THR A 213 -12.85 -1.78 -1.66
C THR A 213 -12.16 -2.99 -2.29
N VAL A 214 -10.81 -3.00 -2.37
CA VAL A 214 -10.05 -4.10 -3.00
C VAL A 214 -10.29 -5.44 -2.32
N ILE A 215 -10.45 -5.44 -0.98
CA ILE A 215 -10.70 -6.66 -0.21
C ILE A 215 -12.11 -7.19 -0.49
N ASP A 216 -13.10 -6.30 -0.60
CA ASP A 216 -14.48 -6.68 -0.92
C ASP A 216 -14.60 -7.28 -2.33
N VAL A 217 -13.86 -6.74 -3.31
CA VAL A 217 -13.86 -7.31 -4.67
C VAL A 217 -13.05 -8.60 -4.73
N LEU A 218 -11.97 -8.74 -3.97
CA LEU A 218 -11.21 -9.98 -3.87
C LEU A 218 -12.10 -11.12 -3.32
N GLU A 219 -12.85 -10.86 -2.25
CA GLU A 219 -13.80 -11.83 -1.67
C GLU A 219 -14.87 -12.27 -2.68
N LYS A 220 -15.38 -11.34 -3.51
CA LYS A 220 -16.33 -11.64 -4.58
C LYS A 220 -15.70 -12.46 -5.71
N ILE A 221 -14.46 -12.16 -6.09
CA ILE A 221 -13.73 -12.86 -7.15
C ILE A 221 -13.41 -14.31 -6.74
N VAL A 222 -13.06 -14.52 -5.47
CA VAL A 222 -12.60 -15.81 -4.91
C VAL A 222 -13.76 -16.68 -4.36
N SER A 223 -15.02 -16.24 -4.51
CA SER A 223 -16.28 -16.73 -3.90
C SER A 223 -16.71 -18.21 -4.11
N SER A 224 -15.76 -19.09 -4.40
CA SER A 224 -15.97 -20.41 -4.95
C SER A 224 -15.66 -21.58 -4.02
N SER A 225 -15.00 -21.33 -2.90
CA SER A 225 -15.24 -21.98 -1.62
C SER A 225 -14.24 -21.42 -0.60
N ARG A 226 -14.75 -20.98 0.55
CA ARG A 226 -13.93 -20.46 1.66
C ARG A 226 -12.81 -21.43 2.06
N ASN A 227 -13.09 -22.74 2.02
CA ASN A 227 -12.11 -23.78 2.31
C ASN A 227 -10.96 -23.84 1.28
N GLN A 228 -11.23 -23.60 -0.02
CA GLN A 228 -10.15 -23.52 -1.02
C GLN A 228 -9.31 -22.26 -0.85
N ALA A 229 -9.94 -21.12 -0.56
CA ALA A 229 -9.23 -19.86 -0.31
C ALA A 229 -8.31 -19.98 0.92
N LEU A 230 -8.84 -20.55 2.00
CA LEU A 230 -8.08 -20.89 3.21
C LEU A 230 -6.92 -21.83 2.89
N GLY A 231 -7.17 -22.93 2.16
CA GLY A 231 -6.12 -23.89 1.80
C GLY A 231 -5.01 -23.25 0.95
N LEU A 232 -5.35 -22.35 0.02
CA LEU A 232 -4.36 -21.60 -0.76
C LEU A 232 -3.54 -20.64 0.12
N ALA A 233 -4.20 -19.88 1.00
CA ALA A 233 -3.51 -19.00 1.96
C ALA A 233 -2.58 -19.80 2.88
N ALA A 234 -3.07 -20.92 3.42
CA ALA A 234 -2.30 -21.83 4.26
C ALA A 234 -1.02 -22.34 3.57
N ARG A 235 -1.12 -22.76 2.30
CA ARG A 235 0.04 -23.19 1.50
C ARG A 235 1.06 -22.08 1.29
N LEU A 236 0.59 -20.86 0.97
CA LEU A 236 1.46 -19.70 0.81
C LEU A 236 2.16 -19.35 2.12
N PHE A 237 1.42 -19.34 3.23
CA PHE A 237 1.96 -19.01 4.55
C PHE A 237 2.95 -20.06 5.01
N ALA A 238 2.67 -21.35 4.80
CA ALA A 238 3.57 -22.45 5.13
C ALA A 238 4.88 -22.32 4.35
N THR A 239 4.78 -22.05 3.04
CA THR A 239 5.95 -21.85 2.17
C THR A 239 6.80 -20.66 2.63
N ALA A 240 6.17 -19.54 3.00
CA ALA A 240 6.86 -18.34 3.47
C ALA A 240 7.50 -18.52 4.85
N SER A 241 6.96 -19.41 5.69
CA SER A 241 7.25 -19.45 7.13
C SER A 241 7.97 -20.72 7.62
N PHE A 242 8.23 -21.68 6.74
CA PHE A 242 8.86 -22.97 7.10
C PHE A 242 10.29 -22.82 7.65
N TYR A 243 11.06 -21.90 7.08
CA TYR A 243 12.40 -21.60 7.56
C TYR A 243 12.37 -20.62 8.74
N PRO A 244 13.42 -20.58 9.60
CA PRO A 244 13.54 -19.54 10.62
C PRO A 244 13.60 -18.14 9.97
N PRO A 245 13.21 -17.06 10.68
CA PRO A 245 13.08 -15.72 10.11
C PRO A 245 14.27 -15.25 9.25
N GLN A 246 15.50 -15.58 9.68
CA GLN A 246 16.76 -15.23 9.00
C GLN A 246 16.92 -15.86 7.61
N LYS A 247 16.14 -16.88 7.29
CA LYS A 247 16.21 -17.65 6.03
C LYS A 247 14.94 -17.51 5.18
N ARG A 248 13.96 -16.71 5.62
CA ARG A 248 12.72 -16.48 4.87
C ARG A 248 12.97 -15.45 3.78
N ALA A 249 12.74 -15.85 2.53
CA ALA A 249 12.82 -14.93 1.39
C ALA A 249 11.80 -13.79 1.52
N TYR A 250 10.61 -14.11 2.04
CA TYR A 250 9.57 -13.15 2.36
C TYR A 250 9.00 -13.50 3.74
N ASP A 251 9.31 -12.69 4.75
CA ASP A 251 8.91 -12.95 6.12
C ASP A 251 7.58 -12.26 6.43
N LEU A 252 6.55 -13.05 6.73
CA LEU A 252 5.23 -12.55 7.09
C LEU A 252 5.20 -11.90 8.49
N GLN A 253 6.19 -12.22 9.33
CA GLN A 253 6.29 -11.78 10.73
C GLN A 253 5.06 -12.15 11.59
N LEU A 254 4.43 -13.29 11.30
CA LEU A 254 3.23 -13.79 11.99
C LEU A 254 3.53 -14.93 12.99
N ASP A 255 4.79 -15.11 13.41
CA ASP A 255 5.15 -16.22 14.31
C ASP A 255 4.38 -16.21 15.64
N HIS A 256 3.99 -15.04 16.15
CA HIS A 256 3.18 -14.92 17.37
C HIS A 256 1.73 -15.38 17.17
N TRP A 257 1.26 -15.51 15.93
CA TRP A 257 0.02 -16.20 15.57
C TRP A 257 0.20 -17.71 15.41
N GLY A 258 1.37 -18.27 15.74
CA GLY A 258 1.69 -19.68 15.47
C GLY A 258 1.98 -19.97 13.98
N VAL A 259 2.08 -18.94 13.14
CA VAL A 259 2.43 -19.03 11.71
C VAL A 259 3.95 -19.15 11.56
N CYS A 260 4.49 -20.24 12.10
CA CYS A 260 5.91 -20.59 12.06
C CYS A 260 6.08 -22.10 12.18
N ARG A 261 7.25 -22.62 11.81
CA ARG A 261 7.57 -24.03 11.97
C ARG A 261 7.83 -24.37 13.44
N LYS A 262 7.17 -25.41 13.96
CA LYS A 262 7.41 -25.94 15.31
C LYS A 262 8.64 -26.85 15.34
N SER A 263 9.19 -27.09 16.54
CA SER A 263 10.37 -27.95 16.71
C SER A 263 10.11 -29.35 16.15
N ASN A 264 11.04 -29.86 15.34
CA ASN A 264 10.96 -31.16 14.65
C ASN A 264 9.77 -31.36 13.68
N GLU A 265 9.02 -30.30 13.36
CA GLU A 265 7.89 -30.38 12.43
C GLU A 265 8.40 -30.54 10.97
N THR A 266 7.84 -31.47 10.19
CA THR A 266 8.11 -31.55 8.75
C THR A 266 7.32 -30.48 7.99
N PHE A 267 7.61 -30.26 6.69
CA PHE A 267 6.81 -29.31 5.90
C PHE A 267 5.36 -29.78 5.75
N GLN A 268 5.15 -31.09 5.61
CA GLN A 268 3.84 -31.70 5.51
C GLN A 268 3.04 -31.53 6.80
N ASP A 269 3.64 -31.79 7.97
CA ASP A 269 2.98 -31.60 9.26
C ASP A 269 2.58 -30.12 9.46
N MET A 270 3.46 -29.19 9.09
CA MET A 270 3.17 -27.75 9.16
C MET A 270 2.01 -27.36 8.24
N LEU A 271 1.98 -27.92 7.02
CA LEU A 271 0.92 -27.66 6.06
C LEU A 271 -0.43 -28.19 6.57
N GLU A 272 -0.48 -29.42 7.10
CA GLU A 272 -1.69 -29.98 7.71
C GLU A 272 -2.20 -29.12 8.86
N ARG A 273 -1.30 -28.62 9.72
CA ARG A 273 -1.65 -27.70 10.80
C ARG A 273 -2.17 -26.35 10.29
N PHE A 274 -1.57 -25.81 9.23
CA PHE A 274 -2.01 -24.53 8.65
C PHE A 274 -3.35 -24.64 7.94
N GLU A 275 -3.63 -25.77 7.28
CA GLU A 275 -4.91 -26.04 6.60
C GLU A 275 -6.03 -26.47 7.57
N SER A 276 -5.71 -26.83 8.81
CA SER A 276 -6.70 -27.28 9.79
C SER A 276 -7.69 -26.16 10.18
N VAL A 277 -8.94 -26.56 10.43
CA VAL A 277 -9.95 -25.68 11.05
C VAL A 277 -9.46 -25.29 12.45
N ASN A 278 -9.55 -24.00 12.79
CA ASN A 278 -8.98 -23.40 14.00
C ASN A 278 -7.44 -23.50 14.09
N GLY A 279 -6.76 -23.80 12.98
CA GLY A 279 -5.32 -23.65 12.84
C GLY A 279 -4.90 -22.18 12.79
N PRO A 280 -3.59 -21.88 12.84
CA PRO A 280 -3.08 -20.51 12.95
C PRO A 280 -3.51 -19.61 11.77
N VAL A 281 -3.54 -20.15 10.55
CA VAL A 281 -3.96 -19.40 9.35
C VAL A 281 -5.47 -19.18 9.34
N TRP A 282 -6.25 -20.16 9.81
CA TRP A 282 -7.70 -20.02 9.98
C TRP A 282 -7.99 -18.92 11.01
N ASN A 283 -7.41 -19.00 12.21
CA ASN A 283 -7.66 -18.03 13.29
C ASN A 283 -7.31 -16.60 12.83
N TRP A 284 -6.18 -16.45 12.14
CA TRP A 284 -5.76 -15.17 11.61
C TRP A 284 -6.74 -14.61 10.55
N LEU A 285 -7.15 -15.42 9.57
CA LEU A 285 -8.06 -15.01 8.50
C LEU A 285 -9.48 -14.70 9.00
N GLU A 286 -9.95 -15.44 10.00
CA GLU A 286 -11.29 -15.29 10.57
C GLU A 286 -11.40 -14.17 11.59
N SER A 287 -10.28 -13.78 12.19
CA SER A 287 -10.25 -12.61 13.05
C SER A 287 -10.44 -11.31 12.26
N GLU A 288 -10.90 -10.28 12.95
CA GLU A 288 -10.77 -8.90 12.46
C GLU A 288 -9.40 -8.28 12.81
N ASN A 289 -8.45 -9.08 13.32
CA ASN A 289 -7.13 -8.66 13.79
C ASN A 289 -6.06 -8.98 12.73
N ASN A 290 -6.31 -8.57 11.49
CA ASN A 290 -5.37 -8.72 10.38
C ASN A 290 -5.37 -7.48 9.47
N GLY A 291 -4.33 -7.39 8.62
CA GLY A 291 -4.17 -6.30 7.67
C GLY A 291 -5.22 -6.30 6.55
N LEU A 292 -5.88 -7.42 6.25
CA LEU A 292 -6.98 -7.43 5.28
C LEU A 292 -8.14 -6.59 5.82
N TYR A 293 -8.56 -6.86 7.05
CA TYR A 293 -9.63 -6.11 7.72
C TYR A 293 -9.23 -4.65 7.95
N ASP A 294 -8.02 -4.39 8.44
CA ASP A 294 -7.52 -3.04 8.75
C ASP A 294 -7.36 -2.13 7.52
N ASN A 295 -7.43 -2.68 6.31
CA ASN A 295 -7.50 -1.90 5.06
C ASN A 295 -8.93 -1.74 4.51
N LYS A 296 -9.94 -2.46 5.02
CA LYS A 296 -11.35 -2.23 4.65
C LYS A 296 -11.83 -0.86 5.13
N ILE A 297 -12.91 -0.36 4.53
CA ILE A 297 -13.58 0.88 4.99
C ILE A 297 -13.99 0.75 6.46
N GLU A 298 -14.55 -0.40 6.84
CA GLU A 298 -14.97 -0.74 8.19
C GLU A 298 -13.78 -0.80 9.16
N GLY A 299 -12.67 -1.42 8.77
CA GLY A 299 -11.48 -1.52 9.60
C GLY A 299 -10.79 -0.17 9.83
N VAL A 300 -10.73 0.67 8.80
CA VAL A 300 -10.19 2.02 8.94
C VAL A 300 -11.10 2.92 9.78
N ASP A 301 -12.43 2.77 9.69
CA ASP A 301 -13.38 3.45 10.58
C ASP A 301 -13.19 3.02 12.05
N ARG A 302 -12.99 1.72 12.30
CA ARG A 302 -12.65 1.20 13.64
C ARG A 302 -11.34 1.79 14.17
N LEU A 303 -10.34 1.95 13.31
CA LEU A 303 -9.07 2.62 13.64
C LEU A 303 -9.27 4.11 13.93
N SER A 304 -10.00 4.84 13.09
CA SER A 304 -10.27 6.27 13.28
C SER A 304 -10.98 6.56 14.60
N LYS A 305 -11.90 5.69 15.03
CA LYS A 305 -12.58 5.81 16.35
C LYS A 305 -11.64 5.69 17.56
N ARG A 306 -10.45 5.13 17.39
CA ARG A 306 -9.44 4.91 18.45
C ARG A 306 -8.21 5.81 18.29
N THR A 307 -8.21 6.70 17.31
CA THR A 307 -7.02 7.51 16.98
C THR A 307 -7.37 8.98 16.82
N LEU A 308 -6.37 9.83 17.07
CA LEU A 308 -6.36 11.17 16.52
C LEU A 308 -6.25 11.07 15.01
N GLU A 309 -7.13 11.79 14.30
CA GLU A 309 -7.04 11.88 12.85
C GLU A 309 -5.70 12.49 12.41
N VAL A 310 -5.18 13.46 13.18
CA VAL A 310 -3.91 14.18 12.97
C VAL A 310 -3.36 14.73 14.29
N SER A 311 -2.04 14.85 14.41
CA SER A 311 -1.39 15.67 15.45
C SER A 311 -1.22 17.11 14.98
N GLU A 312 -1.57 18.07 15.83
CA GLU A 312 -1.37 19.50 15.55
C GLU A 312 0.10 19.94 15.55
N LYS A 313 1.03 19.05 15.92
CA LYS A 313 2.48 19.32 15.98
C LYS A 313 3.22 18.92 14.70
N VAL A 314 2.56 18.18 13.79
CA VAL A 314 3.17 17.49 12.64
C VAL A 314 2.65 18.06 11.32
N PHE A 315 3.51 18.16 10.31
CA PHE A 315 3.12 18.47 8.93
C PHE A 315 2.66 17.21 8.19
N TYR A 316 1.57 17.30 7.42
CA TYR A 316 1.08 16.18 6.63
C TYR A 316 0.93 16.57 5.16
N PHE A 317 1.42 15.70 4.28
CA PHE A 317 1.23 15.79 2.82
C PHE A 317 0.68 14.47 2.30
N SER A 318 -0.23 14.55 1.34
CA SER A 318 -0.81 13.37 0.68
C SER A 318 -0.78 13.52 -0.83
N LEU A 319 -0.53 12.41 -1.52
CA LEU A 319 -0.58 12.31 -2.97
C LEU A 319 -1.48 11.14 -3.36
N SER A 320 -2.40 11.41 -4.28
CA SER A 320 -3.36 10.44 -4.77
C SER A 320 -2.99 9.97 -6.18
N PHE A 321 -3.46 8.79 -6.54
CA PHE A 321 -3.19 8.14 -7.82
C PHE A 321 -4.47 7.49 -8.36
N HIS A 322 -4.54 7.31 -9.67
CA HIS A 322 -5.51 6.42 -10.28
C HIS A 322 -4.92 5.78 -11.53
N ALA A 323 -5.47 4.63 -11.92
CA ALA A 323 -5.04 3.81 -13.05
C ALA A 323 -6.21 3.43 -13.97
N THR A 324 -7.21 4.31 -14.03
CA THR A 324 -8.49 4.09 -14.70
C THR A 324 -8.77 5.07 -15.85
N ASN A 325 -9.56 4.62 -16.82
CA ASN A 325 -10.26 5.43 -17.81
C ASN A 325 -11.77 5.31 -17.60
N HIS A 326 -12.54 6.34 -17.96
CA HIS A 326 -14.00 6.24 -17.96
C HIS A 326 -14.46 5.13 -18.93
N PHE A 327 -15.46 4.35 -18.51
CA PHE A 327 -16.13 3.41 -19.40
C PHE A 327 -16.82 4.22 -20.52
N PRO A 328 -16.61 3.87 -21.80
CA PRO A 328 -17.12 4.67 -22.90
C PRO A 328 -18.66 4.61 -22.98
N ASN A 329 -19.31 5.77 -22.96
CA ASN A 329 -20.77 5.92 -23.04
C ASN A 329 -21.33 5.76 -24.46
N SER A 330 -20.48 5.92 -25.48
CA SER A 330 -20.80 5.74 -26.89
C SER A 330 -19.64 5.07 -27.61
N TRP A 331 -19.93 4.03 -28.39
CA TRP A 331 -18.95 3.34 -29.22
C TRP A 331 -19.15 3.75 -30.69
N PRO A 332 -18.10 3.85 -31.52
CA PRO A 332 -18.27 4.03 -32.95
C PRO A 332 -19.21 2.95 -33.52
N GLY A 333 -19.93 3.28 -34.60
CA GLY A 333 -20.70 2.27 -35.35
C GLY A 333 -19.83 1.05 -35.65
N TRP A 334 -20.30 -0.14 -35.30
CA TRP A 334 -19.48 -1.34 -35.28
C TRP A 334 -18.92 -1.69 -36.68
N GLY A 335 -17.59 -1.76 -36.79
CA GLY A 335 -16.82 -1.97 -38.02
C GLY A 335 -15.31 -2.16 -37.74
N ARG A 336 -14.44 -2.16 -38.77
CA ARG A 336 -12.98 -2.25 -38.58
C ARG A 336 -12.43 -1.15 -37.65
N ASP A 337 -13.04 0.02 -37.69
CA ASP A 337 -12.64 1.18 -36.89
C ASP A 337 -12.97 1.00 -35.40
N ALA A 338 -14.09 0.34 -35.08
CA ALA A 338 -14.52 0.01 -33.72
C ALA A 338 -13.58 -1.00 -33.01
N LEU A 339 -12.95 -1.91 -33.77
CA LEU A 339 -11.92 -2.84 -33.27
C LEU A 339 -10.56 -2.15 -33.06
N SER A 340 -10.29 -1.08 -33.81
CA SER A 340 -9.07 -0.27 -33.68
C SER A 340 -9.15 0.80 -32.57
N SER A 341 -10.35 1.19 -32.16
CA SER A 341 -10.60 2.23 -31.15
C SER A 341 -10.80 1.68 -29.73
N PHE A 342 -10.74 0.36 -29.53
CA PHE A 342 -10.77 -0.19 -28.18
C PHE A 342 -9.51 0.26 -27.43
N PRO A 343 -9.62 0.75 -26.18
CA PRO A 343 -8.49 1.24 -25.41
C PRO A 343 -7.49 0.12 -25.07
N THR A 344 -7.63 -1.06 -25.63
CA THR A 344 -6.63 -2.10 -25.80
C THR A 344 -7.03 -2.87 -27.07
N ASN A 345 -6.18 -3.07 -28.06
CA ASN A 345 -6.53 -3.98 -29.17
C ASN A 345 -6.82 -5.35 -28.53
N ILE A 346 -8.08 -5.81 -28.49
CA ILE A 346 -8.49 -6.99 -27.70
C ILE A 346 -7.68 -8.22 -28.09
N GLU A 347 -7.38 -8.38 -29.37
CA GLU A 347 -6.53 -9.46 -29.85
C GLU A 347 -5.09 -9.30 -29.35
N THR A 348 -4.53 -8.09 -29.37
CA THR A 348 -3.18 -7.80 -28.86
C THR A 348 -3.11 -7.87 -27.34
N PHE A 349 -4.14 -7.46 -26.62
CA PHE A 349 -4.27 -7.54 -25.17
C PHE A 349 -4.34 -8.99 -24.70
N VAL A 350 -5.23 -9.77 -25.31
CA VAL A 350 -5.32 -11.21 -25.05
C VAL A 350 -4.00 -11.88 -25.41
N ARG A 351 -3.41 -11.62 -26.59
CA ARG A 351 -2.10 -12.19 -26.97
C ARG A 351 -0.96 -11.72 -26.05
N SER A 352 -0.93 -10.47 -25.58
CA SER A 352 0.14 -9.94 -24.72
C SER A 352 0.03 -10.45 -23.28
N ALA A 353 -1.18 -10.61 -22.77
CA ALA A 353 -1.46 -11.22 -21.47
C ALA A 353 -1.22 -12.75 -21.46
N THR A 354 -1.37 -13.42 -22.60
CA THR A 354 -1.32 -14.89 -22.69
C THR A 354 -0.01 -15.45 -23.26
N ASN A 355 0.68 -14.76 -24.17
CA ASN A 355 1.94 -15.25 -24.77
C ASN A 355 3.12 -15.29 -23.79
N LYS A 356 3.03 -14.63 -22.63
CA LYS A 356 4.05 -14.68 -21.57
C LYS A 356 3.82 -15.80 -20.54
N LEU A 357 2.72 -16.57 -20.65
CA LEU A 357 2.35 -17.63 -19.72
C LEU A 357 2.08 -18.94 -20.50
N PRO A 358 2.94 -19.98 -20.38
CA PRO A 358 2.94 -21.15 -21.27
C PRO A 358 1.65 -22.00 -21.25
N ILE A 359 0.73 -21.76 -20.31
CA ILE A 359 -0.49 -22.55 -20.10
C ILE A 359 -1.72 -21.93 -20.81
N LEU A 360 -1.63 -20.67 -21.28
CA LEU A 360 -2.77 -19.91 -21.81
C LEU A 360 -2.86 -19.91 -23.36
N GLY A 361 -1.94 -20.57 -24.07
CA GLY A 361 -1.95 -20.67 -25.54
C GLY A 361 -3.27 -21.18 -26.16
N PRO A 362 -3.92 -22.23 -25.61
CA PRO A 362 -5.20 -22.75 -26.14
C PRO A 362 -6.38 -21.78 -25.99
N LEU A 363 -6.32 -20.80 -25.08
CA LEU A 363 -7.37 -19.79 -24.90
C LEU A 363 -7.41 -18.81 -26.07
N THR A 364 -6.24 -18.47 -26.62
CA THR A 364 -6.16 -17.51 -27.74
C THR A 364 -6.90 -18.02 -28.97
N SER A 365 -6.78 -19.31 -29.30
CA SER A 365 -7.45 -19.91 -30.45
C SER A 365 -8.94 -20.09 -30.22
N LEU A 366 -9.38 -20.47 -29.01
CA LEU A 366 -10.80 -20.58 -28.66
C LEU A 366 -11.51 -19.20 -28.66
N PHE A 367 -10.87 -18.17 -28.12
CA PHE A 367 -11.43 -16.82 -28.06
C PHE A 367 -11.45 -16.16 -29.46
N VAL A 368 -10.38 -16.33 -30.25
CA VAL A 368 -10.30 -15.85 -31.63
C VAL A 368 -11.30 -16.59 -32.54
N ASN A 369 -11.46 -17.90 -32.38
CA ASN A 369 -12.44 -18.69 -33.16
C ASN A 369 -13.89 -18.38 -32.77
N ALA A 370 -14.16 -18.07 -31.50
CA ALA A 370 -15.46 -17.60 -31.03
C ALA A 370 -15.81 -16.21 -31.64
N LEU A 371 -14.82 -15.32 -31.74
CA LEU A 371 -14.93 -14.00 -32.38
C LEU A 371 -15.08 -14.08 -33.92
N SER A 372 -14.58 -15.13 -34.58
CA SER A 372 -14.52 -15.23 -36.04
C SER A 372 -15.63 -16.06 -36.69
N SER A 373 -16.56 -16.65 -35.93
CA SER A 373 -17.63 -17.50 -36.49
C SER A 373 -18.78 -16.66 -37.09
N LEU A 374 -19.23 -17.01 -38.30
CA LEU A 374 -20.06 -16.21 -39.23
C LEU A 374 -21.51 -15.85 -38.79
N GLY A 375 -21.86 -15.97 -37.51
CA GLY A 375 -23.22 -15.71 -36.98
C GLY A 375 -23.47 -14.30 -36.42
N TRP A 376 -22.48 -13.41 -36.41
CA TRP A 376 -22.49 -12.17 -35.59
C TRP A 376 -23.18 -10.94 -36.20
N VAL A 377 -23.36 -10.88 -37.53
CA VAL A 377 -23.92 -9.68 -38.19
C VAL A 377 -25.38 -9.41 -37.76
N GLY A 378 -26.11 -10.44 -37.33
CA GLY A 378 -27.51 -10.32 -36.89
C GLY A 378 -27.71 -9.96 -35.40
N LEU A 379 -26.80 -10.36 -34.51
CA LEU A 379 -26.93 -10.13 -33.05
C LEU A 379 -26.43 -8.72 -32.63
N MET A 380 -25.53 -8.14 -33.43
CA MET A 380 -24.82 -6.87 -33.19
C MET A 380 -25.62 -5.61 -33.59
N ALA A 381 -26.72 -5.75 -34.33
CA ALA A 381 -27.53 -4.62 -34.78
C ALA A 381 -28.50 -4.07 -33.70
N ILE A 382 -28.55 -4.71 -32.52
CA ILE A 382 -29.66 -4.53 -31.56
C ILE A 382 -29.21 -4.39 -30.09
N THR A 383 -27.91 -4.42 -29.78
CA THR A 383 -27.40 -4.39 -28.39
C THR A 383 -26.46 -3.20 -28.12
N ARG A 384 -26.56 -2.59 -26.92
CA ARG A 384 -25.68 -1.49 -26.48
C ARG A 384 -24.29 -2.05 -26.10
N PHE A 385 -23.21 -1.27 -26.28
CA PHE A 385 -21.83 -1.69 -26.00
C PHE A 385 -21.63 -2.28 -24.59
N ARG A 386 -22.23 -1.67 -23.56
CA ARG A 386 -22.20 -2.21 -22.20
C ARG A 386 -22.81 -3.62 -22.11
N SER A 387 -23.95 -3.86 -22.74
CA SER A 387 -24.61 -5.18 -22.76
C SER A 387 -23.80 -6.24 -23.49
N PHE A 388 -23.02 -5.84 -24.50
CA PHE A 388 -22.05 -6.74 -25.13
C PHE A 388 -20.92 -7.13 -24.18
N VAL A 389 -20.33 -6.16 -23.46
CA VAL A 389 -19.23 -6.42 -22.51
C VAL A 389 -19.72 -7.23 -21.29
N GLU A 390 -20.94 -6.97 -20.80
CA GLU A 390 -21.62 -7.80 -19.79
C GLU A 390 -21.69 -9.25 -20.28
N TRP A 391 -22.19 -9.49 -21.50
CA TRP A 391 -22.24 -10.83 -22.07
C TRP A 391 -20.86 -11.48 -22.22
N VAL A 392 -19.83 -10.76 -22.69
CA VAL A 392 -18.46 -11.30 -22.81
C VAL A 392 -17.93 -11.70 -21.43
N THR A 393 -18.15 -10.87 -20.42
CA THR A 393 -17.67 -11.10 -19.05
C THR A 393 -18.36 -12.31 -18.42
N GLU A 394 -19.69 -12.39 -18.51
CA GLU A 394 -20.51 -13.43 -17.91
C GLU A 394 -20.48 -14.76 -18.69
N ALA A 395 -20.74 -14.71 -20.01
CA ALA A 395 -20.98 -15.90 -20.82
C ALA A 395 -19.69 -16.51 -21.40
N VAL A 396 -18.63 -15.72 -21.55
CA VAL A 396 -17.37 -16.17 -22.18
C VAL A 396 -16.24 -16.26 -21.16
N ILE A 397 -15.79 -15.14 -20.57
CA ILE A 397 -14.60 -15.12 -19.70
C ILE A 397 -14.84 -15.94 -18.43
N THR A 398 -15.91 -15.66 -17.69
CA THR A 398 -16.24 -16.39 -16.45
C THR A 398 -16.48 -17.87 -16.72
N ARG A 399 -17.13 -18.22 -17.83
CA ARG A 399 -17.39 -19.62 -18.21
C ARG A 399 -16.12 -20.37 -18.62
N LEU A 400 -15.20 -19.73 -19.33
CA LEU A 400 -13.90 -20.29 -19.70
C LEU A 400 -13.02 -20.52 -18.48
N LEU A 401 -12.93 -19.55 -17.57
CA LEU A 401 -12.18 -19.69 -16.31
C LEU A 401 -12.71 -20.89 -15.52
N LYS A 402 -14.03 -21.02 -15.37
CA LYS A 402 -14.67 -22.20 -14.74
C LYS A 402 -14.34 -23.50 -15.46
N GLY A 403 -14.37 -23.50 -16.79
CA GLY A 403 -14.01 -24.67 -17.62
C GLY A 403 -12.55 -25.12 -17.47
N MET A 404 -11.65 -24.23 -17.05
CA MET A 404 -10.24 -24.51 -16.77
C MET A 404 -9.95 -24.87 -15.30
N GLY A 405 -11.00 -24.96 -14.46
CA GLY A 405 -10.86 -25.22 -13.03
C GLY A 405 -10.57 -23.98 -12.18
N TYR A 406 -10.52 -22.79 -12.77
CA TYR A 406 -10.45 -21.52 -12.02
C TYR A 406 -11.86 -21.02 -11.74
N ASN A 407 -12.33 -21.17 -10.50
CA ASN A 407 -13.66 -20.71 -10.13
C ASN A 407 -13.60 -19.20 -9.76
N LEU A 408 -13.33 -18.36 -10.77
CA LEU A 408 -13.24 -16.91 -10.66
C LEU A 408 -14.46 -16.27 -11.35
N VAL A 409 -15.03 -15.23 -10.75
CA VAL A 409 -16.13 -14.44 -11.35
C VAL A 409 -15.73 -12.98 -11.41
N LEU A 410 -15.63 -12.43 -12.62
CA LEU A 410 -15.39 -11.00 -12.82
C LEU A 410 -16.73 -10.25 -12.79
N PRO A 411 -16.78 -9.05 -12.17
CA PRO A 411 -18.01 -8.26 -12.13
C PRO A 411 -18.36 -7.66 -13.49
N ASN A 412 -19.61 -7.23 -13.65
CA ASN A 412 -20.03 -6.48 -14.84
C ASN A 412 -19.32 -5.13 -14.93
N PRO A 413 -19.10 -4.60 -16.15
CA PRO A 413 -18.36 -3.37 -16.36
C PRO A 413 -19.00 -2.18 -15.65
N GLY A 414 -18.18 -1.48 -14.87
CA GLY A 414 -18.57 -0.36 -14.04
C GLY A 414 -18.53 1.01 -14.73
N ALA A 415 -18.23 2.03 -13.94
CA ALA A 415 -18.00 3.39 -14.42
C ALA A 415 -16.59 3.57 -15.02
N TYR A 416 -15.65 2.69 -14.65
CA TYR A 416 -14.25 2.76 -15.06
C TYR A 416 -13.72 1.43 -15.58
N ILE A 417 -12.71 1.51 -16.43
CA ILE A 417 -11.89 0.40 -16.93
C ILE A 417 -10.41 0.69 -16.67
N PRO A 418 -9.54 -0.33 -16.64
CA PRO A 418 -8.11 -0.12 -16.51
C PRO A 418 -7.53 0.69 -17.66
N ARG A 419 -6.51 1.52 -17.38
CA ARG A 419 -5.63 2.06 -18.43
C ARG A 419 -4.75 0.97 -19.04
N GLN A 420 -4.15 1.28 -20.19
CA GLN A 420 -3.27 0.36 -20.92
C GLN A 420 -1.94 0.04 -20.21
N ASP A 421 -1.47 0.98 -19.39
CA ASP A 421 -0.17 0.96 -18.72
C ASP A 421 -0.20 0.27 -17.35
N VAL A 422 -1.39 -0.14 -16.89
CA VAL A 422 -1.56 -0.91 -15.64
C VAL A 422 -0.79 -2.22 -15.70
N ILE A 423 -0.04 -2.53 -14.65
CA ILE A 423 0.64 -3.81 -14.54
C ILE A 423 -0.37 -4.99 -14.58
N PRO A 424 -0.13 -6.06 -15.37
CA PRO A 424 -1.11 -7.12 -15.60
C PRO A 424 -1.73 -7.74 -14.35
N ILE A 425 -0.98 -7.84 -13.25
CA ILE A 425 -1.48 -8.40 -11.99
C ILE A 425 -2.52 -7.51 -11.29
N LEU A 426 -2.50 -6.19 -11.55
CA LEU A 426 -3.45 -5.23 -11.00
C LEU A 426 -4.72 -5.08 -11.85
N LEU A 427 -4.69 -5.49 -13.13
CA LEU A 427 -5.83 -5.34 -14.05
C LEU A 427 -7.18 -5.85 -13.51
N PRO A 428 -7.26 -7.06 -12.90
CA PRO A 428 -8.54 -7.56 -12.39
C PRO A 428 -9.09 -6.71 -11.25
N PHE A 429 -8.21 -6.16 -10.40
CA PHE A 429 -8.58 -5.32 -9.28
C PHE A 429 -9.01 -3.93 -9.74
N VAL A 430 -8.25 -3.30 -10.65
CA VAL A 430 -8.63 -2.00 -11.24
C VAL A 430 -10.02 -2.07 -11.85
N TYR A 431 -10.28 -3.12 -12.63
CA TYR A 431 -11.57 -3.35 -13.26
C TYR A 431 -12.68 -3.60 -12.23
N ALA A 432 -12.45 -4.50 -11.27
CA ALA A 432 -13.47 -4.86 -10.30
C ALA A 432 -13.82 -3.71 -9.35
N MET A 433 -12.83 -2.95 -8.88
CA MET A 433 -13.05 -1.74 -8.08
C MET A 433 -13.77 -0.64 -8.89
N GLY A 434 -13.44 -0.53 -10.19
CA GLY A 434 -14.12 0.37 -11.14
C GLY A 434 -15.63 0.09 -11.33
N SER A 435 -16.09 -1.08 -10.87
CA SER A 435 -17.49 -1.53 -10.88
C SER A 435 -18.11 -1.75 -9.50
N HIS A 436 -17.36 -1.53 -8.42
CA HIS A 436 -17.83 -1.88 -7.09
C HIS A 436 -18.87 -0.89 -6.59
N GLU A 437 -20.06 -1.40 -6.22
CA GLU A 437 -21.05 -0.61 -5.49
C GLU A 437 -20.85 -0.75 -3.99
N LEU A 438 -20.68 0.41 -3.32
CA LEU A 438 -20.56 0.47 -1.86
C LEU A 438 -21.78 -0.12 -1.16
N THR A 439 -21.55 -0.90 -0.12
CA THR A 439 -22.60 -1.44 0.74
C THR A 439 -23.31 -0.34 1.52
N ALA A 440 -24.48 -0.65 2.10
CA ALA A 440 -25.19 0.30 2.96
C ALA A 440 -24.35 0.75 4.17
N THR A 441 -23.60 -0.18 4.77
CA THR A 441 -22.68 0.09 5.88
C THR A 441 -21.56 1.03 5.46
N GLN A 442 -20.92 0.76 4.31
CA GLN A 442 -19.85 1.61 3.78
C GLN A 442 -20.34 3.02 3.47
N LYS A 443 -21.54 3.16 2.87
CA LYS A 443 -22.17 4.47 2.63
C LYS A 443 -22.43 5.22 3.94
N ALA A 444 -22.89 4.52 4.99
CA ALA A 444 -23.11 5.13 6.30
C ALA A 444 -21.81 5.63 6.94
N ILE A 445 -20.73 4.86 6.85
CA ILE A 445 -19.39 5.23 7.36
C ILE A 445 -18.85 6.45 6.59
N LEU A 446 -18.89 6.39 5.26
CA LEU A 446 -18.28 7.42 4.41
C LEU A 446 -19.08 8.73 4.40
N GLY A 447 -20.38 8.67 4.69
CA GLY A 447 -21.28 9.82 4.74
C GLY A 447 -22.03 10.05 3.41
N PRO A 448 -22.86 11.11 3.34
CA PRO A 448 -23.82 11.31 2.26
C PRO A 448 -23.17 11.63 0.89
N GLU A 449 -21.99 12.24 0.88
CA GLU A 449 -21.26 12.61 -0.32
C GLU A 449 -19.86 11.98 -0.29
N PRO A 450 -19.75 10.65 -0.49
CA PRO A 450 -18.49 9.94 -0.30
C PRO A 450 -17.45 10.29 -1.39
N GLY A 451 -17.88 10.86 -2.51
CA GLY A 451 -17.08 11.10 -3.72
C GLY A 451 -17.14 9.92 -4.69
N ASP A 452 -16.25 9.92 -5.69
CA ASP A 452 -16.13 8.83 -6.64
C ASP A 452 -15.26 7.69 -6.08
N TRP A 453 -15.91 6.61 -5.65
CA TRP A 453 -15.26 5.42 -5.12
C TRP A 453 -14.94 4.36 -6.17
N ASN A 454 -15.22 4.60 -7.45
CA ASN A 454 -14.82 3.68 -8.52
C ASN A 454 -13.48 4.09 -9.15
N LEU A 455 -13.08 5.36 -9.05
CA LEU A 455 -11.73 5.81 -9.38
C LEU A 455 -10.71 5.17 -8.42
N ASN A 456 -9.69 4.49 -8.96
CA ASN A 456 -8.73 3.72 -8.17
C ASN A 456 -7.39 3.54 -8.91
N ASP A 457 -6.34 3.18 -8.18
CA ASP A 457 -4.98 2.86 -8.69
C ASP A 457 -4.71 1.35 -8.84
N GLY A 458 -5.74 0.53 -8.65
CA GLY A 458 -5.67 -0.94 -8.63
C GLY A 458 -5.66 -1.58 -7.26
N ILE A 459 -5.39 -0.84 -6.19
CA ILE A 459 -5.43 -1.36 -4.80
C ILE A 459 -6.21 -0.44 -3.88
N VAL A 460 -6.22 0.88 -4.10
CA VAL A 460 -6.88 1.87 -3.26
C VAL A 460 -7.75 2.78 -4.12
N ASN A 461 -8.95 3.07 -3.61
CA ASN A 461 -9.85 4.05 -4.22
C ASN A 461 -9.22 5.44 -4.08
N THR A 462 -9.12 6.19 -5.17
CA THR A 462 -8.42 7.49 -5.21
C THR A 462 -8.96 8.48 -4.19
N GLN A 463 -10.27 8.45 -3.96
CA GLN A 463 -10.96 9.28 -2.96
C GLN A 463 -10.48 9.04 -1.52
N SER A 464 -10.01 7.82 -1.22
CA SER A 464 -9.47 7.42 0.08
C SER A 464 -8.07 7.97 0.34
N MET A 465 -7.32 8.34 -0.70
CA MET A 465 -5.92 8.74 -0.60
C MET A 465 -5.69 10.18 -0.14
N THR A 466 -6.72 11.02 -0.24
CA THR A 466 -6.64 12.46 0.06
C THR A 466 -6.24 12.73 1.51
N GLY A 467 -6.70 11.90 2.44
CA GLY A 467 -6.44 12.01 3.87
C GLY A 467 -7.63 11.53 4.68
N PRO A 468 -7.53 11.55 6.01
CA PRO A 468 -8.65 11.26 6.88
C PRO A 468 -9.77 12.28 6.69
N LYS A 469 -11.00 11.88 7.04
CA LYS A 469 -12.20 12.70 6.85
C LYS A 469 -12.06 14.03 7.60
N ASP A 470 -12.46 15.13 6.97
CA ASP A 470 -12.46 16.49 7.51
C ASP A 470 -11.09 17.05 7.96
N LYS A 471 -9.98 16.35 7.67
CA LYS A 471 -8.60 16.77 8.01
C LYS A 471 -7.71 17.01 6.80
N THR A 472 -8.32 17.31 5.66
CA THR A 472 -7.62 17.47 4.38
C THR A 472 -7.92 18.83 3.76
N LYS A 473 -6.91 19.47 3.17
CA LYS A 473 -7.04 20.68 2.35
C LYS A 473 -6.27 20.51 1.05
N SER A 474 -6.82 21.00 -0.05
CA SER A 474 -6.06 21.09 -1.30
C SER A 474 -4.84 21.99 -1.12
N ILE A 475 -3.69 21.59 -1.64
CA ILE A 475 -2.47 22.40 -1.65
C ILE A 475 -2.68 23.76 -2.37
N ALA A 476 -3.63 23.83 -3.31
CA ALA A 476 -4.02 25.07 -3.97
C ALA A 476 -4.55 26.12 -2.99
N SER A 477 -5.07 25.70 -1.83
CA SER A 477 -5.59 26.60 -0.79
C SER A 477 -4.53 27.06 0.21
N LEU A 478 -3.26 26.68 0.02
CA LEU A 478 -2.16 27.06 0.90
C LEU A 478 -1.97 28.60 0.87
N PRO A 479 -2.21 29.32 1.98
CA PRO A 479 -2.36 30.78 1.92
C PRO A 479 -1.02 31.52 1.71
N ASP A 480 0.07 30.90 2.12
CA ASP A 480 1.45 31.37 2.01
C ASP A 480 2.42 30.21 2.29
N LEU A 481 3.72 30.44 2.14
CA LEU A 481 4.77 29.45 2.41
C LEU A 481 5.47 29.66 3.76
N ASP A 482 4.80 30.37 4.68
CA ASP A 482 5.29 30.53 6.04
C ASP A 482 4.98 29.27 6.85
N PHE A 483 5.82 28.24 6.68
CA PHE A 483 5.69 26.97 7.39
C PHE A 483 6.01 27.09 8.89
N GLN A 484 6.41 28.25 9.41
CA GLN A 484 6.55 28.45 10.86
C GLN A 484 5.19 28.55 11.56
N ARG A 485 4.13 28.88 10.81
CA ARG A 485 2.83 29.12 11.40
C ARG A 485 2.13 27.81 11.81
N PRO A 486 1.53 27.75 13.01
CA PRO A 486 0.90 26.53 13.51
C PRO A 486 -0.20 25.97 12.60
N GLU A 487 -0.95 26.80 11.87
CA GLU A 487 -2.06 26.36 11.00
C GLU A 487 -1.64 25.52 9.79
N LYS A 488 -0.34 25.38 9.55
CA LYS A 488 0.24 24.54 8.50
C LYS A 488 0.38 23.08 8.94
N LYS A 489 0.27 22.81 10.24
CA LYS A 489 0.33 21.49 10.87
C LYS A 489 -1.08 20.98 11.19
N GLY A 490 -1.22 19.69 11.51
CA GLY A 490 -2.52 19.12 11.87
C GLY A 490 -3.54 19.10 10.73
N VAL A 491 -3.07 19.09 9.48
CA VAL A 491 -3.91 18.97 8.28
C VAL A 491 -3.09 18.32 7.17
N TYR A 492 -3.72 17.42 6.41
CA TYR A 492 -3.16 16.86 5.19
C TYR A 492 -3.28 17.89 4.06
N TRP A 493 -2.14 18.42 3.62
CA TRP A 493 -2.06 19.20 2.39
C TRP A 493 -2.01 18.24 1.20
N HIS A 494 -3.17 18.07 0.56
CA HIS A 494 -3.35 17.18 -0.58
C HIS A 494 -2.74 17.81 -1.83
N LEU A 495 -1.69 17.17 -2.35
CA LEU A 495 -0.92 17.65 -3.48
C LEU A 495 -1.67 17.52 -4.81
N GLY A 496 -2.70 16.67 -4.88
CA GLY A 496 -3.47 16.41 -6.09
C GLY A 496 -3.48 14.94 -6.46
N VAL A 497 -3.94 14.65 -7.68
CA VAL A 497 -4.09 13.30 -8.20
C VAL A 497 -3.13 13.11 -9.38
N ASN A 498 -2.29 12.09 -9.36
CA ASN A 498 -1.53 11.69 -10.53
C ASN A 498 -2.30 10.63 -11.33
N ASN A 499 -2.36 10.82 -12.65
CA ASN A 499 -3.09 9.95 -13.57
C ASN A 499 -2.16 9.11 -14.47
N ARG A 500 -0.96 8.78 -13.99
CA ARG A 500 0.03 7.99 -14.74
C ARG A 500 0.55 6.78 -13.97
N MET A 501 0.64 6.85 -12.65
CA MET A 501 1.10 5.75 -11.82
C MET A 501 -0.07 4.89 -11.35
N ASP A 502 0.05 3.58 -11.48
CA ASP A 502 -0.72 2.63 -10.69
C ASP A 502 -0.06 2.39 -9.30
N HIS A 503 -0.71 1.60 -8.44
CA HIS A 503 -0.22 1.39 -7.06
C HIS A 503 1.19 0.79 -6.98
N ALA A 504 1.60 0.00 -7.99
CA ALA A 504 2.90 -0.66 -8.03
C ALA A 504 3.98 0.29 -8.60
N ASP A 505 3.60 1.15 -9.54
CA ASP A 505 4.46 2.20 -10.08
C ASP A 505 4.96 3.17 -8.99
N GLU A 506 4.13 3.48 -7.99
CA GLU A 506 4.47 4.36 -6.85
C GLU A 506 5.75 3.93 -6.13
N ILE A 507 6.03 2.62 -6.15
CA ILE A 507 7.16 1.99 -5.47
C ILE A 507 8.16 1.35 -6.44
N GLY A 508 8.09 1.69 -7.74
CA GLY A 508 9.11 1.30 -8.71
C GLY A 508 8.94 -0.07 -9.35
N VAL A 509 7.75 -0.66 -9.25
CA VAL A 509 7.37 -1.88 -9.98
C VAL A 509 6.57 -1.47 -11.22
N PHE A 510 7.28 -0.96 -12.22
CA PHE A 510 6.71 -0.37 -13.43
C PHE A 510 6.98 -1.21 -14.69
N ILE A 511 6.13 -1.01 -15.71
CA ILE A 511 6.36 -1.53 -17.07
C ILE A 511 7.03 -0.48 -17.95
N GLU A 512 6.63 0.78 -17.79
CA GLU A 512 7.05 1.89 -18.64
C GLU A 512 8.27 2.63 -18.05
N PRO A 513 9.38 2.78 -18.79
CA PRO A 513 10.59 3.46 -18.28
C PRO A 513 10.35 4.91 -17.85
N ASN A 514 9.41 5.60 -18.49
CA ASN A 514 9.04 6.97 -18.14
C ASN A 514 8.41 7.05 -16.74
N THR A 515 7.68 6.02 -16.33
CA THR A 515 7.07 5.95 -15.00
C THR A 515 8.12 5.81 -13.91
N GLY A 516 9.16 5.01 -14.14
CA GLY A 516 10.32 4.94 -13.24
C GLY A 516 11.04 6.28 -13.06
N SER A 517 11.16 7.08 -14.14
CA SER A 517 11.75 8.43 -14.06
C SER A 517 10.87 9.40 -13.26
N LEU A 518 9.55 9.31 -13.42
CA LEU A 518 8.60 10.09 -12.62
C LEU A 518 8.65 9.71 -11.14
N MET A 519 8.72 8.42 -10.82
CA MET A 519 8.80 7.91 -9.45
C MET A 519 10.09 8.40 -8.77
N LYS A 520 11.23 8.34 -9.48
CA LYS A 520 12.51 8.90 -8.99
C LYS A 520 12.38 10.39 -8.67
N LYS A 521 11.77 11.16 -9.58
CA LYS A 521 11.56 12.60 -9.39
C LYS A 521 10.63 12.89 -8.21
N MET A 522 9.57 12.09 -8.03
CA MET A 522 8.65 12.18 -6.90
C MET A 522 9.38 12.06 -5.57
N TYR A 523 10.16 10.99 -5.34
CA TYR A 523 10.88 10.79 -4.08
C TYR A 523 11.93 11.88 -3.82
N LEU A 524 12.67 12.31 -4.85
CA LEU A 524 13.62 13.43 -4.74
C LEU A 524 12.93 14.73 -4.32
N ASN A 525 11.77 15.02 -4.90
CA ASN A 525 11.00 16.22 -4.58
C ASN A 525 10.41 16.15 -3.17
N ILE A 526 9.89 15.00 -2.75
CA ILE A 526 9.43 14.77 -1.37
C ILE A 526 10.58 15.05 -0.39
N ALA A 527 11.76 14.47 -0.61
CA ALA A 527 12.93 14.71 0.23
C ALA A 527 13.30 16.20 0.29
N LYS A 528 13.37 16.87 -0.87
CA LYS A 528 13.69 18.30 -0.96
C LYS A 528 12.69 19.19 -0.22
N LEU A 529 11.41 18.82 -0.22
CA LEU A 529 10.35 19.52 0.52
C LEU A 529 10.50 19.33 2.03
N ILE A 530 10.50 18.08 2.49
CA ILE A 530 10.35 17.78 3.93
C ILE A 530 11.55 18.24 4.76
N ILE A 531 12.77 18.15 4.22
CA ILE A 531 14.00 18.58 4.92
C ILE A 531 14.10 20.10 5.10
N ARG A 532 13.19 20.87 4.53
CA ARG A 532 13.10 22.33 4.68
C ARG A 532 12.03 22.76 5.67
N LEU A 533 11.20 21.84 6.15
CA LEU A 533 10.15 22.15 7.10
C LEU A 533 10.77 22.57 8.45
N PRO A 534 10.22 23.61 9.09
CA PRO A 534 10.73 24.06 10.37
C PRO A 534 10.31 23.12 11.50
N PHE A 535 11.14 23.06 12.53
CA PHE A 535 10.90 22.30 13.75
C PHE A 535 11.54 23.02 14.92
N GLU A 536 11.01 22.83 16.13
CA GLU A 536 11.55 23.43 17.34
C GLU A 536 12.80 22.68 17.82
N VAL A 537 13.89 23.42 18.08
CA VAL A 537 15.20 22.88 18.49
C VAL A 537 15.27 22.62 20.00
N SER A 538 14.31 23.12 20.78
CA SER A 538 14.22 22.96 22.26
C SER A 538 14.22 21.51 22.74
N ASP A 539 13.96 20.54 21.86
CA ASP A 539 13.87 19.10 22.18
C ASP A 539 15.17 18.30 21.96
N LEU A 540 16.22 18.87 21.36
CA LEU A 540 17.46 18.13 21.04
C LEU A 540 18.54 18.24 22.13
N LYS A 541 18.34 19.08 23.15
CA LYS A 541 19.33 19.35 24.22
C LYS A 541 18.71 19.25 25.62
N LYS A 542 18.28 18.06 26.03
CA LYS A 542 18.22 17.66 27.45
C LYS A 542 18.52 16.19 27.62
#